data_AF-X7F5H4-F1
#
_entry.id   AF-X7F5H4-F1
#
_cell.length_a   1.000
_cell.length_b   1.000
_cell.length_c   1.000
_cell.angle_alpha   90.00
_cell.angle_beta   90.00
_cell.angle_gamma   90.00
#
_symmetry.space_group_name_H-M   'P 1'
#
loop_
_entity.id
_entity.type
_entity.pdbx_description
1 polymer ?
#
loop_
_entity_poly.entity_id
_entity_poly.type
_entity_poly.pdbx_seq_one_letter_code
_entity_poly.pdbx_strand_id
1 'polypeptide(L)'
;MDNLWTALEPHVIELLGLVLTIIIGIAARQLSAWTGIEIQKRHREALHEALMSGAMSAIKHGPGVGLGTLKAHAIAHAHQSVPEAVKALVPGDGILDAIAERYVRDALKKLDQPAIADR
;
A
#
# COMPACT_ATOMS: atom_id res chain seq x y z
N MET A 1 -3.56 -62.64 -8.52
CA MET A 1 -3.32 -61.40 -7.74
C MET A 1 -2.77 -60.29 -8.63
N ASP A 2 -2.20 -60.65 -9.79
CA ASP A 2 -1.62 -59.72 -10.76
C ASP A 2 -2.68 -58.81 -11.42
N ASN A 3 -3.89 -59.33 -11.58
CA ASN A 3 -5.04 -58.69 -12.23
C ASN A 3 -5.51 -57.41 -11.50
N LEU A 4 -5.32 -57.32 -10.19
CA LEU A 4 -5.72 -56.15 -9.38
C LEU A 4 -4.70 -55.02 -9.55
N TRP A 5 -3.42 -55.37 -9.66
CA TRP A 5 -2.34 -54.40 -9.80
C TRP A 5 -2.34 -53.76 -11.19
N THR A 6 -2.54 -54.55 -12.26
CA THR A 6 -2.67 -54.03 -13.63
C THR A 6 -3.89 -53.11 -13.81
N ALA A 7 -4.95 -53.32 -13.02
CA ALA A 7 -6.13 -52.45 -13.01
C ALA A 7 -5.93 -51.16 -12.19
N LEU A 8 -5.09 -51.18 -11.16
CA LEU A 8 -4.80 -50.02 -10.32
C LEU A 8 -3.73 -49.09 -10.92
N GLU A 9 -2.79 -49.63 -11.70
CA GLU A 9 -1.66 -48.90 -12.28
C GLU A 9 -2.03 -47.56 -12.95
N PRO A 10 -3.07 -47.46 -13.82
CA PRO A 10 -3.45 -46.19 -14.42
C PRO A 10 -4.04 -45.20 -13.41
N HIS A 11 -4.80 -45.68 -12.42
CA HIS A 11 -5.47 -44.84 -11.44
C HIS A 11 -4.50 -44.22 -10.42
N VAL A 12 -3.33 -44.83 -10.19
CA VAL A 12 -2.28 -44.26 -9.33
C VAL A 12 -1.71 -42.98 -9.94
N ILE A 13 -1.49 -42.94 -11.25
CA ILE A 13 -1.01 -41.74 -11.95
C ILE A 13 -2.06 -40.63 -11.92
N GLU A 14 -3.33 -40.97 -12.10
CA GLU A 14 -4.43 -40.01 -11.98
C GLU A 14 -4.54 -39.42 -10.57
N LEU A 15 -4.42 -40.26 -9.53
CA LEU A 15 -4.40 -39.81 -8.14
C LEU A 15 -3.20 -38.90 -7.86
N LEU A 16 -2.02 -39.24 -8.37
CA LEU A 16 -0.84 -38.40 -8.23
C LEU A 16 -1.01 -37.05 -8.96
N GLY A 17 -1.61 -37.06 -10.15
CA GLY A 17 -1.93 -35.84 -10.89
C GLY A 17 -2.93 -34.96 -10.15
N LEU A 18 -3.97 -35.55 -9.56
CA LEU A 18 -4.96 -34.86 -8.74
C LEU A 18 -4.31 -34.23 -7.50
N VAL A 19 -3.51 -35.01 -6.77
CA VAL A 19 -2.79 -34.54 -5.57
C VAL A 19 -1.83 -33.40 -5.93
N LEU A 20 -1.07 -33.53 -7.02
CA LEU A 20 -0.17 -32.47 -7.48
C LEU A 20 -0.94 -31.20 -7.84
N THR A 21 -2.07 -31.33 -8.53
CA THR A 21 -2.93 -30.18 -8.89
C THR A 21 -3.46 -29.47 -7.64
N ILE A 22 -3.88 -30.21 -6.62
CA ILE A 22 -4.32 -29.64 -5.34
C ILE A 22 -3.17 -28.87 -4.67
N ILE A 23 -1.96 -29.44 -4.63
CA ILE A 23 -0.78 -28.79 -4.05
C ILE A 23 -0.46 -27.49 -4.78
N ILE A 24 -0.45 -27.50 -6.12
CA ILE A 24 -0.22 -26.31 -6.93
C ILE A 24 -1.28 -25.24 -6.64
N GLY A 25 -2.55 -25.64 -6.55
CA GLY A 25 -3.65 -24.72 -6.24
C GLY A 25 -3.49 -24.03 -4.88
N ILE A 26 -3.08 -24.78 -3.85
CA ILE A 26 -2.81 -24.22 -2.51
C ILE A 26 -1.60 -23.27 -2.55
N ALA A 27 -0.51 -23.69 -3.19
CA ALA A 27 0.70 -22.88 -3.32
C ALA A 27 0.43 -21.56 -4.07
N ALA A 28 -0.31 -21.62 -5.18
CA ALA A 28 -0.69 -20.44 -5.95
C ALA A 28 -1.51 -19.46 -5.11
N ARG A 29 -2.51 -19.94 -4.36
CA ARG A 29 -3.32 -19.09 -3.46
C ARG A 29 -2.49 -18.40 -2.41
N GLN A 30 -1.54 -19.11 -1.79
CA GLN A 30 -0.67 -18.54 -0.76
C GLN A 30 0.24 -17.45 -1.34
N LEU A 31 0.82 -17.69 -2.53
CA LEU A 31 1.65 -16.70 -3.23
C LEU A 31 0.84 -15.46 -3.63
N SER A 32 -0.38 -15.64 -4.16
CA SER A 32 -1.27 -14.53 -4.50
C SER A 32 -1.69 -13.72 -3.27
N ALA A 33 -1.97 -14.38 -2.14
CA ALA A 33 -2.30 -13.68 -0.89
C ALA A 33 -1.10 -12.86 -0.39
N TRP A 34 0.10 -13.44 -0.39
CA TRP A 34 1.30 -12.76 0.08
C TRP A 34 1.66 -11.56 -0.81
N THR A 35 1.63 -11.73 -2.12
CA THR A 35 1.88 -10.63 -3.08
C THR A 35 0.84 -9.52 -2.99
N GLY A 36 -0.44 -9.86 -2.79
CA GLY A 36 -1.50 -8.88 -2.57
C GLY A 36 -1.27 -8.00 -1.34
N ILE A 37 -0.80 -8.59 -0.23
CA ILE A 37 -0.48 -7.85 1.00
C ILE A 37 0.69 -6.88 0.78
N GLU A 38 1.76 -7.34 0.12
CA GLU A 38 2.95 -6.52 -0.14
C GLU A 38 2.63 -5.31 -1.02
N ILE A 39 1.79 -5.50 -2.05
CA ILE A 39 1.35 -4.42 -2.94
C ILE A 39 0.55 -3.36 -2.16
N GLN A 40 -0.37 -3.79 -1.29
CA GLN A 40 -1.14 -2.86 -0.46
C GLN A 40 -0.24 -2.08 0.51
N LYS A 41 0.74 -2.76 1.13
CA LYS A 41 1.71 -2.13 2.01
C LYS A 41 2.50 -1.06 1.26
N ARG A 42 3.00 -1.41 0.07
CA ARG A 42 3.77 -0.49 -0.79
C ARG A 42 2.94 0.73 -1.21
N HIS A 43 1.67 0.55 -1.55
CA HIS A 43 0.79 1.69 -1.83
C HIS A 43 0.60 2.58 -0.60
N ARG A 44 0.48 2.00 0.61
CA ARG A 44 0.29 2.79 1.84
C ARG A 44 1.51 3.63 2.15
N GLU A 45 2.69 3.03 2.03
CA GLU A 45 3.97 3.70 2.22
C GLU A 45 4.15 4.84 1.21
N ALA A 46 3.93 4.56 -0.08
CA ALA A 46 4.04 5.56 -1.14
C ALA A 46 3.08 6.74 -0.94
N LEU A 47 1.83 6.46 -0.52
CA LEU A 47 0.85 7.51 -0.21
C LEU A 47 1.28 8.36 0.99
N HIS A 48 1.77 7.73 2.07
CA HIS A 48 2.25 8.44 3.26
C HIS A 48 3.46 9.32 2.95
N GLU A 49 4.42 8.80 2.19
CA GLU A 49 5.61 9.55 1.78
C GLU A 49 5.25 10.73 0.89
N ALA A 50 4.36 10.54 -0.09
CA ALA A 50 3.91 11.60 -0.97
C ALA A 50 3.15 12.71 -0.21
N LEU A 51 2.25 12.37 0.71
CA LEU A 51 1.55 13.36 1.53
C LEU A 51 2.49 14.13 2.45
N MET A 52 3.46 13.44 3.07
CA MET A 52 4.48 14.08 3.91
C MET A 52 5.34 15.04 3.09
N SER A 53 5.85 14.60 1.93
CA SER A 53 6.63 15.43 1.01
C SER A 53 5.84 16.63 0.50
N GLY A 54 4.59 16.39 0.10
CA GLY A 54 3.66 17.43 -0.35
C GLY A 54 3.37 18.47 0.73
N ALA A 55 3.17 18.04 1.98
CA ALA A 55 2.97 18.94 3.12
C ALA A 55 4.22 19.80 3.41
N MET A 56 5.41 19.20 3.40
CA MET A 56 6.67 19.94 3.56
C MET A 56 6.90 20.93 2.41
N SER A 57 6.61 20.51 1.17
CA SER A 57 6.70 21.37 0.00
C SER A 57 5.74 22.56 0.10
N ALA A 58 4.48 22.32 0.47
CA ALA A 58 3.46 23.35 0.63
C ALA A 58 3.92 24.43 1.63
N ILE A 59 4.45 23.98 2.76
CA ILE A 59 4.96 24.85 3.82
C ILE A 59 6.19 25.62 3.38
N LYS A 60 7.14 24.99 2.67
CA LYS A 60 8.35 25.66 2.17
C LYS A 60 8.04 26.83 1.22
N HIS A 61 6.97 26.71 0.43
CA HIS A 61 6.56 27.74 -0.53
C HIS A 61 5.58 28.78 0.06
N GLY A 62 5.07 28.55 1.27
CA GLY A 62 4.14 29.47 1.92
C GLY A 62 3.74 28.98 3.30
N PRO A 63 4.53 29.21 4.36
CA PRO A 63 4.19 28.73 5.70
C PRO A 63 2.99 29.48 6.32
N GLY A 64 2.68 30.69 5.83
CA GLY A 64 1.59 31.54 6.32
C GLY A 64 0.26 31.40 5.58
N VAL A 65 0.15 30.54 4.56
CA VAL A 65 -1.16 30.29 3.93
C VAL A 65 -2.04 29.42 4.82
N GLY A 66 -3.35 29.63 4.73
CA GLY A 66 -4.33 28.89 5.51
C GLY A 66 -4.21 27.37 5.34
N LEU A 67 -4.53 26.64 6.41
CA LEU A 67 -4.45 25.18 6.48
C LEU A 67 -5.13 24.50 5.27
N GLY A 68 -6.27 25.02 4.81
CA GLY A 68 -6.97 24.48 3.63
C GLY A 68 -6.11 24.48 2.37
N THR A 69 -5.38 25.56 2.10
CA THR A 69 -4.49 25.68 0.92
C THR A 69 -3.30 24.73 1.01
N LEU A 70 -2.71 24.61 2.21
CA LEU A 70 -1.61 23.67 2.45
C LEU A 70 -2.05 22.21 2.25
N LYS A 71 -3.24 21.86 2.74
CA LYS A 71 -3.84 20.53 2.52
C LYS A 71 -4.07 20.26 1.04
N ALA A 72 -4.71 21.20 0.33
CA ALA A 72 -4.97 21.06 -1.10
C ALA A 72 -3.67 20.84 -1.90
N HIS A 73 -2.59 21.51 -1.53
CA HIS A 73 -1.28 21.31 -2.15
C HIS A 73 -0.71 19.91 -1.86
N ALA A 74 -0.76 19.45 -0.60
CA ALA A 74 -0.30 18.10 -0.24
C ALA A 74 -1.09 17.00 -0.95
N ILE A 75 -2.41 17.19 -1.08
CA ILE A 75 -3.32 16.28 -1.80
C ILE A 75 -2.98 16.28 -3.29
N ALA A 76 -2.86 17.45 -3.92
CA ALA A 76 -2.48 17.57 -5.32
C ALA A 76 -1.14 16.89 -5.61
N HIS A 77 -0.16 17.06 -4.71
CA HIS A 77 1.13 16.37 -4.80
C HIS A 77 0.97 14.85 -4.73
N ALA A 78 0.16 14.32 -3.82
CA ALA A 78 -0.09 12.88 -3.74
C ALA A 78 -0.76 12.32 -5.01
N HIS A 79 -1.74 13.04 -5.57
CA HIS A 79 -2.37 12.65 -6.83
C HIS A 79 -1.40 12.65 -8.02
N GLN A 80 -0.44 13.57 -8.06
CA GLN A 80 0.56 13.67 -9.12
C GLN A 80 1.68 12.64 -8.97
N SER A 81 2.15 12.42 -7.74
CA SER A 81 3.31 11.57 -7.46
C SER A 81 2.96 10.09 -7.39
N VAL A 82 1.79 9.74 -6.83
CA VAL A 82 1.40 8.35 -6.53
C VAL A 82 -0.06 8.06 -6.91
N PRO A 83 -0.46 8.26 -8.19
CA PRO A 83 -1.86 8.15 -8.63
C PRO A 83 -2.46 6.76 -8.35
N GLU A 84 -1.68 5.70 -8.56
CA GLU A 84 -2.14 4.33 -8.34
C GLU A 84 -2.36 4.01 -6.86
N ALA A 85 -1.53 4.56 -5.96
CA ALA A 85 -1.73 4.39 -4.53
C ALA A 85 -2.99 5.11 -4.04
N VAL A 86 -3.26 6.31 -4.57
CA VAL A 86 -4.49 7.05 -4.25
C VAL A 86 -5.72 6.27 -4.70
N LYS A 87 -5.74 5.77 -5.95
CA LYS A 87 -6.82 4.95 -6.48
C LYS A 87 -7.03 3.67 -5.66
N ALA A 88 -5.95 3.01 -5.23
CA ALA A 88 -6.01 1.75 -4.52
C ALA A 88 -6.46 1.89 -3.05
N LEU A 89 -6.18 3.02 -2.39
CA LEU A 89 -6.34 3.17 -0.95
C LEU A 89 -7.42 4.14 -0.50
N VAL A 90 -7.91 5.03 -1.38
CA VAL A 90 -8.86 6.08 -1.01
C VAL A 90 -10.21 5.82 -1.68
N PRO A 91 -11.09 5.00 -1.08
CA PRO A 91 -12.40 4.71 -1.64
C PRO A 91 -13.49 5.74 -1.27
N GLY A 92 -13.20 6.74 -0.43
CA GLY A 92 -14.22 7.67 0.07
C GLY A 92 -13.75 9.11 0.22
N ASP A 93 -14.70 10.03 0.03
CA ASP A 93 -14.50 11.47 0.13
C ASP A 93 -14.06 11.87 1.54
N GLY A 94 -13.03 12.71 1.65
CA GLY A 94 -12.56 13.30 2.91
C GLY A 94 -11.53 12.48 3.71
N ILE A 95 -11.27 11.20 3.40
CA ILE A 95 -10.20 10.43 4.06
C ILE A 95 -8.84 11.06 3.76
N LEU A 96 -8.61 11.41 2.49
CA LEU A 96 -7.36 12.01 2.05
C LEU A 96 -7.15 13.40 2.68
N ASP A 97 -8.24 14.17 2.87
CA ASP A 97 -8.22 15.44 3.59
C ASP A 97 -7.79 15.28 5.04
N ALA A 98 -8.30 14.28 5.76
CA ALA A 98 -7.94 14.04 7.15
C ALA A 98 -6.47 13.65 7.30
N ILE A 99 -5.94 12.81 6.40
CA ILE A 99 -4.54 12.40 6.42
C ILE A 99 -3.64 13.59 6.04
N ALA A 100 -3.98 14.34 4.98
CA ALA A 100 -3.25 15.54 4.58
C ALA A 100 -3.22 16.58 5.70
N GLU A 101 -4.34 16.77 6.41
CA GLU A 101 -4.40 17.65 7.57
C GLU A 101 -3.40 17.27 8.66
N ARG A 102 -3.35 15.98 9.01
CA ARG A 102 -2.39 15.48 9.99
C ARG A 102 -0.95 15.82 9.58
N TYR A 103 -0.57 15.52 8.34
CA TYR A 103 0.79 15.77 7.86
C TYR A 103 1.17 17.25 7.81
N VAL A 104 0.25 18.10 7.36
CA VAL A 104 0.47 19.55 7.35
C VAL A 104 0.62 20.08 8.77
N ARG A 105 -0.23 19.67 9.71
CA ARG A 105 -0.11 20.08 11.12
C ARG A 105 1.21 19.61 11.74
N ASP A 106 1.62 18.38 11.46
CA ASP A 106 2.89 17.84 11.97
C ASP A 106 4.09 18.59 11.40
N ALA A 107 4.04 18.98 10.12
CA ALA A 107 5.09 19.76 9.49
C ALA A 107 5.12 21.22 9.98
N LEU A 108 3.97 21.84 10.25
CA LEU A 108 3.89 23.17 10.89
C LEU A 108 4.45 23.15 12.31
N LYS A 109 4.12 22.12 13.12
CA LYS A 109 4.69 21.96 14.47
C LYS A 109 6.22 21.87 14.45
N LYS A 110 6.81 21.25 13.43
CA LYS A 110 8.26 21.15 13.26
C LYS A 110 8.91 22.49 12.93
N LEU A 111 8.19 23.41 12.28
CA LEU A 111 8.65 24.79 12.09
C LEU A 111 8.58 25.60 13.39
N ASP A 112 7.52 25.40 14.18
CA ASP A 112 7.31 26.14 15.43
C ASP A 112 8.22 25.66 16.57
N GLN A 113 8.81 24.46 16.47
CA GLN A 113 9.85 24.02 17.40
C GLN A 113 11.17 24.71 17.06
N PRO A 114 11.64 25.69 17.86
CA PRO A 114 12.97 26.26 17.66
C PRO A 114 14.01 25.15 17.84
N ALA A 115 15.10 25.22 17.09
CA ALA A 115 16.21 24.29 17.11
C ALA A 115 16.95 24.26 18.47
N ILE A 116 16.32 23.71 19.52
CA ILE A 116 16.89 23.61 20.88
C ILE A 116 17.66 22.28 21.06
N ALA A 117 18.26 21.73 20.00
CA ALA A 117 18.94 20.42 20.09
C ALA A 117 20.37 20.40 19.55
N ASP A 118 21.03 21.55 19.42
CA ASP A 118 22.46 21.57 19.09
C ASP A 118 23.19 22.77 19.74
N ARG A 119 23.36 22.69 21.06
CA ARG A 119 24.42 23.34 21.84
C ARG A 119 24.81 22.47 23.02
#